data_AF-A0AA40GH82-F1
#
_entry.id   AF-A0AA40GH82-F1
#
_cell.length_a   1.000
_cell.length_b   1.000
_cell.length_c   1.000
_cell.angle_alpha   90.00
_cell.angle_beta   90.00
_cell.angle_gamma   90.00
#
_symmetry.space_group_name_H-M   'P 1'
#
loop_
_entity.id
_entity.type
_entity.pdbx_description
1 polymer ?
#
loop_
_entity_poly.entity_id
_entity_poly.type
_entity_poly.pdbx_seq_one_letter_code
_entity_poly.pdbx_strand_id
1 'polypeptide(L)'
;MFSRFLDLKSKEERFDMVELGKHAEKVMTALDESIRGLDNMDDFLSCLHQVGATHTKIPDFNPQYFWKIEQPFLEAVKRTLEDRYSENVESTYKVTIKFIIETLIDGFDKAQNDKALSGTAKS
;
A
#
# COMPACT_ATOMS: atom_id res chain seq x y z
N MET A 1 4.66 -12.37 -6.49
CA MET A 1 5.45 -11.31 -5.85
C MET A 1 6.83 -11.27 -6.50
N PHE A 2 7.45 -10.09 -6.67
CA PHE A 2 8.66 -9.84 -7.50
C PHE A 2 9.65 -11.02 -7.55
N SER A 3 9.53 -11.86 -8.57
CA SER A 3 10.21 -13.17 -8.64
C SER A 3 11.72 -13.05 -8.81
N ARG A 4 12.20 -11.88 -9.26
CA ARG A 4 13.62 -11.57 -9.43
C ARG A 4 14.25 -10.84 -8.24
N PHE A 5 13.48 -10.53 -7.20
CA PHE A 5 13.93 -9.72 -6.06
C PHE A 5 14.73 -10.53 -5.03
N LEU A 6 14.53 -11.84 -4.99
CA LEU A 6 15.15 -12.74 -4.01
C LEU A 6 16.66 -12.96 -4.26
N ASP A 7 17.15 -12.69 -5.47
CA ASP A 7 18.54 -12.94 -5.89
C ASP A 7 19.48 -11.73 -5.76
N LEU A 8 18.97 -10.54 -5.39
CA LEU A 8 19.77 -9.31 -5.40
C LEU A 8 20.42 -9.02 -4.04
N LYS A 9 21.75 -9.01 -4.02
CA LYS A 9 22.58 -8.89 -2.80
C LYS A 9 22.78 -7.45 -2.32
N SER A 10 22.73 -6.43 -3.18
CA SER A 10 22.96 -5.02 -2.80
C SER A 10 21.69 -4.14 -2.84
N LYS A 11 21.72 -2.99 -2.14
CA LYS A 11 20.60 -2.02 -2.11
C LYS A 11 20.51 -1.23 -3.42
N GLU A 12 21.64 -0.94 -4.07
CA GLU A 12 21.70 -0.23 -5.35
C GLU A 12 21.07 -1.06 -6.48
N GLU A 13 21.38 -2.36 -6.58
CA GLU A 13 20.80 -3.25 -7.60
C GLU A 13 19.27 -3.41 -7.47
N ARG A 14 18.74 -3.22 -6.26
CA ARG A 14 17.28 -3.28 -6.00
C ARG A 14 16.55 -2.02 -6.46
N PHE A 15 17.21 -0.85 -6.46
CA PHE A 15 16.64 0.42 -6.94
C PHE A 15 16.56 0.47 -8.47
N ASP A 16 17.50 -0.16 -9.17
CA ASP A 16 17.52 -0.24 -10.64
C ASP A 16 16.49 -1.21 -11.23
N MET A 17 15.77 -1.95 -10.39
CA MET A 17 14.66 -2.76 -10.87
C MET A 17 13.51 -1.88 -11.31
N VAL A 18 13.38 -1.71 -12.63
CA VAL A 18 12.26 -1.03 -13.30
C VAL A 18 10.90 -1.46 -12.74
N GLU A 19 10.74 -2.73 -12.35
CA GLU A 19 9.49 -3.26 -11.79
C GLU A 19 9.20 -2.75 -10.37
N LEU A 20 10.24 -2.60 -9.53
CA LEU A 20 10.12 -2.01 -8.20
C LEU A 20 9.83 -0.52 -8.29
N GLY A 21 10.55 0.20 -9.17
CA GLY A 21 10.32 1.62 -9.42
C GLY A 21 8.88 1.91 -9.87
N LYS A 22 8.37 1.12 -10.83
CA LYS A 22 6.97 1.21 -11.30
C LYS A 22 5.95 0.88 -10.21
N HIS A 23 6.25 -0.06 -9.32
CA HIS A 23 5.37 -0.35 -8.20
C HIS A 23 5.39 0.77 -7.16
N ALA A 24 6.56 1.30 -6.83
CA ALA A 24 6.71 2.45 -5.95
C ALA A 24 5.97 3.67 -6.51
N GLU A 25 6.08 3.95 -7.81
CA GLU A 25 5.32 5.01 -8.49
C GLU A 25 3.81 4.80 -8.31
N LYS A 26 3.29 3.60 -8.59
CA LYS A 26 1.86 3.30 -8.40
C LYS A 26 1.40 3.47 -6.95
N VAL A 27 2.23 3.07 -5.99
CA VAL A 27 1.93 3.25 -4.56
C VAL A 27 1.88 4.75 -4.23
N MET A 28 2.86 5.54 -4.67
CA MET A 28 2.89 6.98 -4.40
C MET A 28 1.74 7.71 -5.10
N THR A 29 1.38 7.33 -6.32
CA THR A 29 0.19 7.85 -7.01
C THR A 29 -1.09 7.52 -6.25
N ALA A 30 -1.27 6.27 -5.82
CA ALA A 30 -2.44 5.88 -5.04
C ALA A 30 -2.53 6.64 -3.71
N LEU A 31 -1.39 6.85 -3.04
CA LEU A 31 -1.32 7.67 -1.83
C LEU A 31 -1.64 9.14 -2.10
N ASP A 32 -1.13 9.73 -3.19
CA ASP A 32 -1.41 11.12 -3.59
C ASP A 32 -2.88 11.32 -3.97
N GLU A 33 -3.46 10.42 -4.78
CA GLU A 33 -4.88 10.42 -5.13
C GLU A 33 -5.76 10.26 -3.89
N SER A 34 -5.37 9.37 -2.98
CA SER A 34 -6.06 9.20 -1.70
C SER A 34 -5.98 10.48 -0.86
N ILE A 35 -4.81 11.06 -0.66
CA ILE A 35 -4.67 12.31 0.12
C ILE A 35 -5.48 13.46 -0.50
N ARG A 36 -5.50 13.59 -1.84
CA ARG A 36 -6.33 14.58 -2.56
C ARG A 36 -7.82 14.31 -2.43
N GLY A 37 -8.20 13.04 -2.31
CA GLY A 37 -9.57 12.59 -2.09
C GLY A 37 -10.03 12.64 -0.64
N LEU A 38 -9.23 13.11 0.33
CA LEU A 38 -9.66 13.20 1.73
C LEU A 38 -10.90 14.07 1.95
N ASP A 39 -11.16 15.03 1.04
CA ASP A 39 -12.39 15.83 1.03
C ASP A 39 -13.63 15.01 0.63
N ASN A 40 -13.45 13.88 -0.07
CA ASN A 40 -14.49 12.90 -0.38
C ASN A 40 -14.09 11.49 0.10
N MET A 41 -14.48 11.18 1.35
CA MET A 41 -14.16 9.92 2.01
C MET A 41 -14.64 8.68 1.23
N ASP A 42 -15.72 8.77 0.47
CA ASP A 42 -16.25 7.62 -0.30
C ASP A 42 -15.34 7.26 -1.49
N ASP A 43 -14.82 8.28 -2.19
CA ASP A 43 -13.87 8.09 -3.29
C ASP A 43 -12.53 7.56 -2.76
N PHE A 44 -12.08 8.10 -1.61
CA PHE A 44 -10.88 7.64 -0.90
C PHE A 44 -10.95 6.14 -0.59
N LEU A 45 -12.02 5.71 0.10
CA LEU A 45 -12.21 4.33 0.52
C LEU A 45 -12.36 3.41 -0.69
N SER A 46 -13.09 3.84 -1.72
CA SER A 46 -13.28 3.07 -2.96
C SER A 46 -11.95 2.81 -3.68
N CYS A 47 -11.09 3.84 -3.77
CA CYS A 47 -9.77 3.70 -4.38
C CYS A 47 -8.90 2.69 -3.61
N LEU A 48 -8.77 2.84 -2.30
CA LEU A 48 -7.95 1.94 -1.49
C LEU A 48 -8.49 0.50 -1.47
N HIS A 49 -9.80 0.31 -1.38
CA HIS A 49 -10.38 -1.03 -1.48
C HIS A 49 -10.03 -1.70 -2.81
N GLN A 50 -10.11 -0.95 -3.91
CA GLN A 50 -9.77 -1.47 -5.24
C GLN A 50 -8.28 -1.85 -5.33
N VAL A 51 -7.39 -1.02 -4.77
CA VAL A 51 -5.94 -1.34 -4.70
C VAL A 51 -5.71 -2.60 -3.87
N GLY A 52 -6.32 -2.72 -2.70
CA GLY A 52 -6.29 -3.92 -1.86
C GLY A 52 -6.75 -5.16 -2.64
N ALA A 53 -7.90 -5.06 -3.31
CA ALA A 53 -8.46 -6.13 -4.15
C ALA A 53 -7.52 -6.58 -5.27
N THR A 54 -6.74 -5.67 -5.87
CA THR A 54 -5.77 -6.05 -6.91
C THR A 54 -4.68 -6.99 -6.41
N HIS A 55 -4.32 -6.92 -5.12
CA HIS A 55 -3.30 -7.79 -4.52
C HIS A 55 -3.79 -9.23 -4.36
N THR A 56 -5.09 -9.50 -4.41
CA THR A 56 -5.65 -10.87 -4.47
C THR A 56 -5.29 -11.62 -5.76
N LYS A 57 -4.75 -10.92 -6.77
CA LYS A 57 -4.23 -11.54 -8.01
C LYS A 57 -2.81 -12.08 -7.84
N ILE A 58 -2.14 -11.75 -6.74
CA ILE A 58 -0.80 -12.23 -6.43
C ILE A 58 -0.94 -13.56 -5.67
N PRO A 59 -0.41 -14.67 -6.19
CA PRO A 59 -0.45 -15.96 -5.49
C PRO A 59 0.19 -15.87 -4.11
N ASP A 60 -0.47 -16.47 -3.11
CA ASP A 60 -0.02 -16.57 -1.72
C ASP A 60 0.35 -15.23 -1.07
N PHE A 61 -0.27 -14.14 -1.53
CA PHE A 61 -0.05 -12.83 -0.94
C PHE A 61 -0.62 -12.78 0.47
N ASN A 62 0.26 -12.49 1.43
CA ASN A 62 -0.14 -12.26 2.81
C ASN A 62 -0.46 -10.77 2.99
N PRO A 63 -1.72 -10.39 3.35
CA PRO A 63 -2.10 -9.00 3.56
C PRO A 63 -1.28 -8.30 4.65
N GLN A 64 -0.68 -9.04 5.58
CA GLN A 64 0.24 -8.47 6.58
C GLN A 64 1.49 -7.85 5.95
N TYR A 65 1.81 -8.15 4.69
CA TYR A 65 2.90 -7.49 3.99
C TYR A 65 2.65 -6.01 3.70
N PHE A 66 1.40 -5.52 3.70
CA PHE A 66 1.12 -4.09 3.58
C PHE A 66 1.77 -3.29 4.72
N TRP A 67 1.84 -3.83 5.94
CA TRP A 67 2.49 -3.18 7.08
C TRP A 67 3.98 -2.91 6.89
N LYS A 68 4.65 -3.61 5.96
CA LYS A 68 6.09 -3.40 5.70
C LYS A 68 6.42 -2.01 5.17
N ILE A 69 5.43 -1.27 4.66
CA ILE A 69 5.65 0.09 4.14
C ILE A 69 5.55 1.18 5.22
N GLU A 70 4.97 0.89 6.39
CA GLU A 70 4.69 1.90 7.41
C GLU A 70 5.95 2.66 7.84
N GLN A 71 6.97 1.93 8.33
CA GLN A 71 8.22 2.54 8.80
C GLN A 71 9.00 3.24 7.68
N PRO A 72 9.22 2.63 6.50
CA PRO A 72 9.84 3.32 5.37
C PRO A 72 9.12 4.61 4.96
N PHE A 73 7.78 4.61 4.98
CA PHE A 73 6.99 5.80 4.67
C PHE A 73 7.20 6.91 5.70
N LEU A 74 7.09 6.60 6.99
CA LEU A 74 7.29 7.58 8.07
C LEU A 74 8.71 8.16 8.06
N GLU A 75 9.73 7.31 7.83
CA GLU A 75 11.12 7.76 7.68
C GLU A 75 11.30 8.66 6.45
N ALA A 76 10.65 8.35 5.33
CA ALA A 76 10.68 9.19 4.14
C ALA A 76 10.04 10.56 4.41
N VAL A 77 8.86 10.59 5.03
CA VAL A 77 8.18 11.84 5.40
C VAL A 77 9.05 12.69 6.32
N LYS A 78 9.67 12.08 7.35
CA LYS A 78 10.58 12.77 8.26
C LYS A 78 11.78 13.39 7.53
N ARG A 79 12.39 12.65 6.62
CA ARG A 79 13.52 13.15 5.79
C ARG A 79 13.10 14.23 4.81
N THR A 80 11.88 14.16 4.26
CA THR A 80 11.38 15.16 3.31
C THR A 80 10.98 16.46 3.98
N LEU A 81 10.45 16.40 5.20
CA LEU A 81 9.99 17.58 5.93
C LEU A 81 11.10 18.25 6.75
N GLU A 82 12.17 17.53 7.10
CA GLU A 82 13.33 18.03 7.83
C GLU A 82 12.90 18.90 9.04
N ASP A 83 13.27 20.18 9.07
CA ASP A 83 12.96 21.13 10.13
C ASP A 83 11.45 21.40 10.33
N ARG A 84 10.61 21.03 9.35
CA ARG A 84 9.14 21.16 9.43
C ARG A 84 8.48 19.94 10.08
N TYR A 85 9.24 18.89 10.38
CA TYR A 85 8.74 17.68 11.02
C TYR A 85 8.56 17.90 12.53
N SER A 86 7.37 18.35 12.92
CA SER A 86 6.98 18.52 14.33
C SER A 86 6.26 17.28 14.89
N GLU A 87 6.10 17.21 16.21
CA GLU A 87 5.36 16.11 16.87
C GLU A 87 3.92 15.98 16.35
N ASN A 88 3.25 17.10 16.05
CA ASN A 88 1.89 17.09 15.49
C ASN A 88 1.87 16.49 14.07
N VAL A 89 2.88 16.84 13.26
CA VAL A 89 3.05 16.27 11.91
C VAL A 89 3.31 14.77 12.00
N GLU A 90 4.21 14.34 12.88
CA GLU A 90 4.48 12.93 13.13
C GLU A 90 3.23 12.15 13.53
N SER A 91 2.46 12.68 14.49
CA SER A 91 1.21 12.06 14.95
C SER A 91 0.20 11.91 13.81
N THR A 92 0.04 12.96 13.00
CA THR A 92 -0.88 12.95 11.86
C THR A 92 -0.49 11.89 10.84
N TYR A 93 0.78 11.85 10.41
CA TYR A 93 1.22 10.88 9.40
C TYR A 93 1.15 9.43 9.89
N LYS A 94 1.40 9.18 11.20
CA LYS A 94 1.20 7.85 11.82
C LYS A 94 -0.24 7.38 11.73
N VAL A 95 -1.20 8.24 12.04
CA VAL A 95 -2.63 7.91 11.95
C VAL A 95 -3.03 7.68 10.50
N THR A 96 -2.61 8.57 9.59
CA THR A 96 -2.96 8.49 8.16
C THR A 96 -2.44 7.21 7.52
N ILE A 97 -1.16 6.85 7.70
CA ILE A 97 -0.60 5.65 7.07
C ILE A 97 -1.24 4.38 7.63
N LYS A 98 -1.54 4.35 8.93
CA LYS A 98 -2.22 3.24 9.58
C LYS A 98 -3.61 3.04 8.97
N PHE A 99 -4.38 4.11 8.85
CA PHE A 99 -5.72 4.08 8.24
C PHE A 99 -5.69 3.56 6.79
N ILE A 100 -4.71 4.02 6.00
CA ILE A 100 -4.54 3.57 4.63
C ILE A 100 -4.25 2.06 4.57
N ILE A 101 -3.30 1.57 5.39
CA ILE A 101 -2.93 0.15 5.42
C ILE A 101 -4.10 -0.72 5.85
N GLU A 102 -4.84 -0.32 6.88
CA GLU A 102 -6.02 -1.04 7.36
C GLU A 102 -7.10 -1.11 6.27
N THR A 103 -7.32 -0.02 5.52
CA THR A 103 -8.28 0.02 4.40
C THR A 103 -7.84 -0.87 3.23
N LEU A 104 -6.54 -0.94 2.92
CA LEU A 104 -6.00 -1.84 1.90
C LEU A 104 -6.22 -3.32 2.28
N ILE A 105 -6.02 -3.66 3.56
CA ILE A 105 -6.26 -5.02 4.08
C ILE A 105 -7.74 -5.36 3.99
N ASP A 106 -8.63 -4.47 4.43
CA ASP A 106 -10.07 -4.67 4.33
C ASP A 106 -10.53 -4.89 2.87
N GLY A 107 -10.01 -4.10 1.93
CA GLY A 107 -10.28 -4.28 0.50
C GLY A 107 -9.80 -5.61 -0.06
N PHE A 108 -8.62 -6.07 0.39
CA PHE A 108 -8.10 -7.38 0.03
C PHE A 108 -8.98 -8.51 0.57
N ASP A 109 -9.35 -8.46 1.85
CA ASP A 109 -10.14 -9.49 2.53
C ASP A 109 -11.55 -9.60 1.93
N LYS A 110 -12.21 -8.46 1.68
CA LYS A 110 -13.52 -8.40 0.99
C LYS A 110 -13.47 -9.09 -0.37
N ALA A 111 -12.49 -8.72 -1.21
CA ALA A 111 -12.36 -9.30 -2.54
C ALA A 111 -11.99 -10.79 -2.51
N GLN A 112 -11.27 -11.26 -1.49
CA GLN A 112 -11.00 -12.68 -1.31
C GLN A 112 -12.25 -13.47 -0.92
N ASN A 113 -13.05 -12.93 0.00
CA ASN A 113 -14.31 -13.53 0.43
C ASN A 113 -15.33 -13.63 -0.72
N ASP A 114 -15.45 -12.58 -1.53
CA ASP A 114 -16.34 -12.57 -2.71
C ASP A 114 -15.93 -13.63 -3.76
N LYS A 115 -14.63 -13.85 -3.94
CA LYS A 115 -14.10 -14.94 -4.79
C LYS A 115 -14.45 -16.32 -4.24
N ALA A 116 -14.35 -16.51 -2.92
CA ALA A 116 -14.70 -17.79 -2.28
C ALA A 116 -16.19 -18.11 -2.42
N LEU A 117 -17.07 -17.11 -2.26
CA LEU A 117 -18.52 -17.23 -2.40
C LEU A 117 -18.96 -17.47 -3.86
N SER A 118 -18.34 -16.79 -4.82
CA SER A 118 -18.66 -16.97 -6.25
C SER A 118 -18.13 -18.29 -6.83
N GLY A 119 -17.07 -18.86 -6.25
CA GLY A 119 -16.56 -20.18 -6.60
C GLY A 119 -17.43 -21.33 -6.08
N THR A 120 -18.05 -21.18 -4.91
CA THR A 120 -18.94 -22.21 -4.31
C THR A 120 -20.30 -22.27 -4.99
N ALA A 121 -20.80 -21.17 -5.56
CA ALA A 121 -22.07 -21.16 -6.30
C ALA A 121 -22.01 -21.84 -7.69
N LYS A 122 -20.82 -22.26 -8.16
CA LYS A 122 -20.59 -22.88 -9.47
C LYS A 122 -20.12 -24.35 -9.40
N SER A 123 -20.12 -24.99 -8.21
CA SER A 123 -19.87 -26.43 -8.05
C SER A 123 -21.14 -27.20 -7.70
#